data_AF-A0A7Y4U1X7-F1
#
_entry.id   AF-A0A7Y4U1X7-F1
#
_cell.length_a   1.000
_cell.length_b   1.000
_cell.length_c   1.000
_cell.angle_alpha   90.00
_cell.angle_beta   90.00
_cell.angle_gamma   90.00
#
_symmetry.space_group_name_H-M   'P 1'
#
loop_
_entity.id
_entity.type
_entity.pdbx_description
1 polymer ?
#
loop_
_entity_poly.entity_id
_entity_poly.type
_entity_poly.pdbx_seq_one_letter_code
_entity_poly.pdbx_strand_id
1 'polypeptide(L)'
;MSVPFPSLAFLQTLQSAMQHDAARFCRLGFIDTTFGMHIAAPNGQHWRYLLTFEVFDCREITEVREFDLPAIDFVITGDLAAWTEMLQNIQQHHGADVTHSLNTLTHFGERMTIAYDDPDNRDKFFRFQESIQEFFNLAQALDLDFPSIDLSTLARG
;
A
#
# COMPACT_ATOMS: atom_id res chain seq x y z
N MET A 1 7.33 -18.93 7.23
CA MET A 1 8.55 -18.25 6.74
C MET A 1 8.19 -16.79 6.76
N SER A 2 8.97 -15.97 7.44
CA SER A 2 8.64 -14.55 7.56
C SER A 2 8.94 -13.83 6.25
N VAL A 3 8.06 -12.91 5.87
CA VAL A 3 8.15 -12.13 4.64
C VAL A 3 8.63 -10.73 5.01
N PRO A 4 9.77 -10.27 4.47
CA PRO A 4 10.31 -8.97 4.84
C PRO A 4 9.41 -7.85 4.32
N PHE A 5 9.13 -6.87 5.16
CA PHE A 5 8.44 -5.65 4.80
C PHE A 5 9.31 -4.43 5.13
N PRO A 6 9.48 -3.42 4.25
CA PRO A 6 9.01 -3.39 2.87
C PRO A 6 9.87 -4.23 1.92
N SER A 7 9.23 -4.94 0.99
CA SER A 7 9.95 -5.63 -0.08
C SER A 7 9.05 -5.93 -1.28
N LEU A 8 9.67 -6.19 -2.43
CA LEU A 8 8.95 -6.73 -3.59
C LEU A 8 8.31 -8.10 -3.28
N ALA A 9 9.00 -8.93 -2.49
CA ALA A 9 8.51 -10.27 -2.10
C ALA A 9 7.21 -10.19 -1.29
N PHE A 10 7.06 -9.19 -0.42
CA PHE A 10 5.81 -8.92 0.29
C PHE A 10 4.65 -8.69 -0.69
N LEU A 11 4.82 -7.77 -1.63
CA LEU A 11 3.77 -7.42 -2.58
C LEU A 11 3.44 -8.59 -3.53
N GLN A 12 4.44 -9.34 -4.00
CA GLN A 12 4.22 -10.55 -4.80
C GLN A 12 3.51 -11.67 -4.02
N THR A 13 3.70 -11.73 -2.71
CA THR A 13 2.97 -12.66 -1.84
C THR A 13 1.49 -12.25 -1.76
N LEU A 14 1.19 -10.95 -1.61
CA LEU A 14 -0.19 -10.45 -1.66
C LEU A 14 -0.82 -10.67 -3.03
N GLN A 15 -0.08 -10.44 -4.12
CA GLN A 15 -0.51 -10.74 -5.49
C GLN A 15 -0.95 -12.20 -5.63
N SER A 16 -0.11 -13.13 -5.17
CA SER A 16 -0.41 -14.56 -5.21
C SER A 16 -1.63 -14.89 -4.33
N ALA A 17 -1.78 -14.24 -3.18
CA ALA A 17 -2.95 -14.44 -2.30
C ALA A 17 -4.25 -13.92 -2.94
N MET A 18 -4.21 -12.78 -3.63
CA MET A 18 -5.34 -12.22 -4.36
C MET A 18 -5.83 -13.18 -5.46
N GLN A 19 -4.90 -13.76 -6.21
CA GLN A 19 -5.21 -14.75 -7.26
C GLN A 19 -5.88 -16.01 -6.69
N HIS A 20 -5.45 -16.49 -5.52
CA HIS A 20 -6.07 -17.63 -4.85
C HIS A 20 -7.46 -17.30 -4.27
N ASP A 21 -7.74 -16.04 -3.94
CA ASP A 21 -9.02 -15.57 -3.39
C ASP A 21 -9.76 -14.62 -4.35
N ALA A 22 -9.68 -14.89 -5.65
CA ALA A 22 -10.26 -14.01 -6.68
C ALA A 22 -11.76 -13.73 -6.46
N ALA A 23 -12.51 -14.69 -5.89
CA ALA A 23 -13.94 -14.53 -5.59
C ALA A 23 -14.23 -13.43 -4.55
N ARG A 24 -13.29 -13.14 -3.63
CA ARG A 24 -13.39 -12.00 -2.71
C ARG A 24 -13.32 -10.68 -3.45
N PHE A 25 -12.39 -10.55 -4.38
CA PHE A 25 -12.17 -9.31 -5.15
C PHE A 25 -13.22 -9.07 -6.22
N CYS A 26 -13.70 -10.11 -6.91
CA CYS A 26 -14.79 -9.97 -7.89
C CYS A 26 -16.06 -9.34 -7.29
N ARG A 27 -16.31 -9.53 -5.98
CA ARG A 27 -17.48 -8.97 -5.28
C ARG A 27 -17.39 -7.48 -5.02
N LEU A 28 -16.18 -6.91 -5.01
CA LEU A 28 -15.93 -5.48 -4.82
C LEU A 28 -16.09 -4.68 -6.12
N GLY A 29 -16.32 -5.36 -7.24
CA GLY A 29 -16.37 -4.75 -8.56
C GLY A 29 -15.00 -4.69 -9.22
N PHE A 30 -14.96 -4.14 -10.43
CA PHE A 30 -13.70 -4.07 -11.18
C PHE A 30 -12.81 -2.96 -10.63
N ILE A 31 -11.51 -3.19 -10.71
CA ILE A 31 -10.45 -2.23 -10.43
C ILE A 31 -9.57 -2.11 -11.67
N ASP A 32 -9.30 -0.88 -12.07
CA ASP A 32 -8.46 -0.57 -13.24
C ASP A 32 -7.64 0.67 -12.92
N THR A 33 -6.44 0.43 -12.39
CA THR A 33 -5.55 1.50 -11.96
C THR A 33 -4.10 1.04 -11.86
N THR A 34 -3.19 1.94 -12.19
CA THR A 34 -1.76 1.78 -11.97
C THR A 34 -1.32 2.84 -10.97
N PHE A 35 -0.83 2.42 -9.80
CA PHE A 35 -0.43 3.35 -8.74
C PHE A 35 0.91 3.00 -8.10
N GLY A 36 1.56 4.02 -7.56
CA GLY A 36 2.79 3.90 -6.80
C GLY A 36 2.53 3.73 -5.30
N MET A 37 3.22 2.77 -4.67
CA MET A 37 3.40 2.70 -3.23
C MET A 37 4.77 3.25 -2.87
N HIS A 38 4.81 4.31 -2.07
CA HIS A 38 6.03 4.96 -1.62
C HIS A 38 6.13 4.94 -0.10
N ILE A 39 7.24 4.38 0.39
CA ILE A 39 7.53 4.24 1.81
C ILE A 39 8.83 4.99 2.09
N ALA A 40 8.79 5.95 3.00
CA ALA A 40 9.95 6.72 3.43
C ALA A 40 10.35 6.34 4.87
N ALA A 41 11.61 5.95 5.08
CA ALA A 41 12.16 5.75 6.41
C ALA A 41 12.87 7.01 6.92
N PRO A 42 12.94 7.22 8.26
CA PRO A 42 13.63 8.36 8.86
C PRO A 42 15.13 8.47 8.53
N ASN A 43 15.77 7.36 8.17
CA ASN A 43 17.18 7.29 7.78
C ASN A 43 17.44 7.73 6.32
N GLY A 44 16.42 8.22 5.61
CA GLY A 44 16.51 8.61 4.20
C GLY A 44 16.41 7.44 3.21
N GLN A 45 16.12 6.22 3.68
CA GLN A 45 15.81 5.10 2.80
C GLN A 45 14.39 5.25 2.24
N HIS A 46 14.23 4.93 0.96
CA HIS A 46 12.95 4.95 0.27
C HIS A 46 12.72 3.61 -0.44
N TRP A 47 11.50 3.12 -0.36
CA TRP A 47 11.02 2.00 -1.18
C TRP A 47 9.90 2.49 -2.08
N ARG A 48 9.95 2.10 -3.35
CA ARG A 48 8.99 2.52 -4.37
C ARG A 48 8.60 1.34 -5.22
N TYR A 49 7.31 1.05 -5.25
CA TYR A 49 6.75 -0.04 -6.01
C TYR A 49 5.61 0.48 -6.88
N LEU A 50 5.57 0.05 -8.12
CA LEU A 50 4.46 0.26 -9.02
C LEU A 50 3.56 -0.97 -9.02
N LEU A 51 2.26 -0.78 -8.83
CA LEU A 51 1.26 -1.84 -8.85
C LEU A 51 0.24 -1.53 -9.94
N THR A 52 0.07 -2.49 -10.86
CA THR A 52 -0.91 -2.42 -11.95
C THR A 52 -2.05 -3.38 -11.64
N PHE A 53 -3.25 -2.85 -11.50
CA PHE A 53 -4.48 -3.61 -11.31
C PHE A 53 -5.33 -3.55 -12.58
N GLU A 54 -5.79 -4.71 -13.03
CA GLU A 54 -6.72 -4.81 -14.16
C GLU A 54 -7.85 -5.78 -13.82
N VAL A 55 -9.08 -5.34 -14.07
CA VAL A 55 -10.31 -6.10 -13.86
C VAL A 55 -10.48 -6.51 -12.38
N PHE A 56 -9.93 -7.64 -11.94
CA PHE A 56 -10.06 -8.14 -10.56
C PHE A 56 -8.73 -8.62 -9.97
N ASP A 57 -7.60 -8.29 -10.59
CA ASP A 57 -6.31 -8.88 -10.25
C ASP A 57 -5.20 -7.81 -10.23
N CYS A 58 -4.20 -8.03 -9.39
CA CYS A 58 -2.95 -7.28 -9.43
C CYS A 58 -2.06 -7.96 -10.48
N ARG A 59 -1.94 -7.35 -11.66
CA ARG A 59 -1.28 -7.95 -12.83
C ARG A 59 0.23 -7.85 -12.77
N GLU A 60 0.73 -6.70 -12.34
CA GLU A 60 2.16 -6.42 -12.34
C GLU A 60 2.55 -5.67 -11.06
N ILE A 61 3.71 -6.04 -10.51
CA ILE A 61 4.34 -5.36 -9.39
C ILE A 61 5.82 -5.21 -9.70
N THR A 62 6.28 -3.97 -9.72
CA THR A 62 7.65 -3.64 -10.13
C THR A 62 8.29 -2.66 -9.14
N GLU A 63 9.51 -2.93 -8.72
CA GLU A 63 10.31 -1.96 -7.96
C GLU A 63 10.89 -0.90 -8.90
N VAL A 64 10.71 0.37 -8.54
CA VAL A 64 11.13 1.51 -9.36
C VAL A 64 12.02 2.45 -8.58
N ARG A 65 12.88 3.21 -9.27
CA ARG A 65 13.71 4.23 -8.61
C ARG A 65 12.93 5.52 -8.35
N GLU A 66 12.09 5.89 -9.31
CA GLU A 66 11.30 7.11 -9.35
C GLU A 66 9.95 6.80 -10.02
N PHE A 67 8.94 7.63 -9.75
CA PHE A 67 7.64 7.54 -10.41
C PHE A 67 7.55 8.52 -11.56
N ASP A 68 7.01 8.06 -12.68
CA ASP A 68 6.59 8.92 -13.78
C ASP A 68 5.11 9.28 -13.56
N LEU A 69 4.85 10.36 -12.80
CA LEU A 69 3.48 10.76 -12.41
C LEU A 69 2.53 10.94 -13.60
N PRO A 70 2.96 11.48 -14.76
CA PRO A 70 2.14 11.50 -15.98
C PRO A 70 1.75 10.13 -16.54
N ALA A 71 2.49 9.07 -16.24
CA ALA A 71 2.27 7.72 -16.77
C ALA A 71 1.51 6.79 -15.80
N ILE A 72 1.19 7.26 -14.60
CA ILE A 72 0.50 6.49 -13.56
C ILE A 72 -0.64 7.30 -12.99
N ASP A 73 -1.58 6.64 -12.32
CA ASP A 73 -2.75 7.35 -11.81
C ASP A 73 -2.36 8.19 -10.59
N PHE A 74 -1.78 7.57 -9.57
CA PHE A 74 -1.41 8.27 -8.34
C PHE A 74 -0.30 7.54 -7.59
N VAL A 75 0.25 8.19 -6.57
CA VAL A 75 1.20 7.61 -5.63
C VAL A 75 0.69 7.82 -4.21
N ILE A 76 0.57 6.72 -3.46
CA ILE A 76 0.35 6.74 -2.01
C ILE A 76 1.72 6.82 -1.34
N THR A 77 2.03 7.96 -0.73
CA THR A 77 3.26 8.16 0.04
C THR A 77 2.95 8.14 1.52
N GLY A 78 3.68 7.34 2.28
CA GLY A 78 3.61 7.31 3.74
C GLY A 78 4.99 7.08 4.34
N ASP A 79 5.16 7.48 5.60
CA ASP A 79 6.35 7.05 6.34
C ASP A 79 6.27 5.55 6.71
N LEU A 80 7.42 4.96 6.98
CA LEU A 80 7.54 3.55 7.34
C LEU A 80 6.70 3.19 8.57
N ALA A 81 6.51 4.11 9.53
CA ALA A 81 5.73 3.86 10.73
C ALA A 81 4.24 3.73 10.40
N ALA A 82 3.67 4.62 9.60
CA ALA A 82 2.28 4.59 9.19
C ALA A 82 1.92 3.31 8.42
N TRP A 83 2.78 2.88 7.49
CA TRP A 83 2.60 1.61 6.79
C TRP A 83 2.71 0.40 7.73
N THR A 84 3.69 0.41 8.64
CA THR A 84 3.89 -0.66 9.63
C THR A 84 2.69 -0.77 10.57
N GLU A 85 2.21 0.35 11.11
CA GLU A 85 1.04 0.40 12.00
C GLU A 85 -0.20 -0.16 11.30
N MET A 86 -0.46 0.21 10.03
CA MET A 86 -1.58 -0.35 9.26
C MET A 86 -1.47 -1.87 9.12
N LEU A 87 -0.30 -2.40 8.76
CA LEU A 87 -0.13 -3.83 8.56
C LEU A 87 -0.21 -4.62 9.87
N GLN A 88 0.34 -4.08 10.96
CA GLN A 88 0.19 -4.67 12.30
C GLN A 88 -1.27 -4.69 12.75
N ASN A 89 -2.01 -3.61 12.49
CA ASN A 89 -3.45 -3.53 12.75
C ASN A 89 -4.22 -4.61 11.96
N ILE A 90 -3.91 -4.76 10.66
CA ILE A 90 -4.48 -5.82 9.81
C ILE A 90 -4.21 -7.22 10.39
N GLN A 91 -2.98 -7.50 10.84
CA GLN A 91 -2.63 -8.79 11.46
C GLN A 91 -3.38 -9.05 12.78
N GLN A 92 -3.64 -8.00 13.56
CA GLN A 92 -4.36 -8.11 14.84
C GLN A 92 -5.87 -8.24 14.69
N HIS A 93 -6.46 -7.60 13.69
CA HIS A 93 -7.91 -7.44 13.54
C HIS A 93 -8.51 -8.17 12.34
N HIS A 94 -7.69 -8.86 11.54
CA HIS A 94 -8.11 -9.51 10.29
C HIS A 94 -8.69 -8.51 9.27
N GLY A 95 -7.97 -7.38 9.14
CA GLY A 95 -8.35 -6.24 8.30
C GLY A 95 -8.04 -4.92 9.02
N ALA A 96 -7.85 -3.85 8.24
CA ALA A 96 -7.61 -2.53 8.82
C ALA A 96 -8.87 -2.01 9.50
N ASP A 97 -8.74 -1.51 10.73
CA ASP A 97 -9.81 -0.79 11.39
C ASP A 97 -10.04 0.60 10.76
N VAL A 98 -11.07 1.29 11.24
CA VAL A 98 -11.46 2.61 10.72
C VAL A 98 -10.32 3.63 10.81
N THR A 99 -9.47 3.57 11.84
CA THR A 99 -8.38 4.54 12.07
C THR A 99 -7.10 4.21 11.31
N HIS A 100 -6.91 2.95 10.92
CA HIS A 100 -5.72 2.47 10.21
C HIS A 100 -5.98 2.13 8.73
N SER A 101 -7.18 2.39 8.22
CA SER A 101 -7.48 2.24 6.80
C SER A 101 -6.76 3.30 5.94
N LEU A 102 -6.47 2.96 4.69
CA LEU A 102 -5.93 3.89 3.68
C LEU A 102 -6.79 5.15 3.55
N ASN A 103 -8.12 5.00 3.60
CA ASN A 103 -9.03 6.14 3.56
C ASN A 103 -8.69 7.13 4.67
N THR A 104 -8.61 6.67 5.92
CA THR A 104 -8.35 7.52 7.08
C THR A 104 -6.90 8.02 7.12
N LEU A 105 -5.91 7.17 6.82
CA LEU A 105 -4.51 7.55 6.83
C LEU A 105 -4.16 8.60 5.75
N THR A 106 -4.93 8.62 4.66
CA THR A 106 -4.81 9.63 3.60
C THR A 106 -5.77 10.81 3.80
N HIS A 107 -6.78 10.66 4.66
CA HIS A 107 -7.71 11.72 5.01
C HIS A 107 -6.94 12.85 5.70
N PHE A 108 -7.06 14.06 5.18
CA PHE A 108 -6.35 15.27 5.63
C PHE A 108 -4.81 15.21 5.59
N GLY A 109 -4.21 14.18 4.99
CA GLY A 109 -2.76 14.11 4.77
C GLY A 109 -1.92 13.97 6.04
N GLU A 110 -2.50 13.48 7.15
CA GLU A 110 -1.82 13.47 8.45
C GLU A 110 -0.63 12.52 8.52
N ARG A 111 -0.69 11.39 7.79
CA ARG A 111 0.37 10.36 7.79
C ARG A 111 0.68 9.77 6.43
N MET A 112 -0.30 9.76 5.53
CA MET A 112 -0.11 9.41 4.13
C MET A 112 -0.65 10.51 3.22
N THR A 113 0.00 10.72 2.08
CA THR A 113 -0.39 11.69 1.06
C THR A 113 -0.60 11.00 -0.28
N ILE A 114 -1.50 11.57 -1.09
CA ILE A 114 -1.74 11.13 -2.46
C ILE A 114 -1.15 12.18 -3.40
N ALA A 115 -0.18 11.78 -4.22
CA ALA A 115 0.36 12.59 -5.30
C ALA A 115 -0.22 12.12 -6.64
N TYR A 116 -0.60 13.06 -7.52
CA TYR A 116 -1.18 12.80 -8.83
C TYR A 116 -0.89 13.99 -9.75
N ASP A 117 -0.81 13.75 -11.05
CA ASP A 117 -0.61 14.80 -12.07
C ASP A 117 -1.96 15.34 -12.59
N ASP A 118 -2.90 14.44 -12.87
CA ASP A 118 -4.26 14.76 -13.36
C ASP A 118 -5.30 14.65 -12.22
N PRO A 119 -6.15 15.67 -11.99
CA PRO A 119 -7.27 15.58 -11.06
C PRO A 119 -8.19 14.36 -11.25
N ASP A 120 -8.41 13.90 -12.48
CA ASP A 120 -9.22 12.69 -12.76
C ASP A 120 -8.59 11.43 -12.16
N ASN A 121 -7.25 11.41 -12.00
CA ASN A 121 -6.55 10.29 -11.38
C ASN A 121 -6.72 10.26 -9.85
N ARG A 122 -6.94 11.41 -9.22
CA ARG A 122 -7.28 11.46 -7.79
C ARG A 122 -8.62 10.75 -7.53
N ASP A 123 -9.57 10.90 -8.43
CA ASP A 123 -10.88 10.23 -8.32
C ASP A 123 -10.75 8.70 -8.41
N LYS A 124 -9.75 8.18 -9.14
CA LYS A 124 -9.47 6.73 -9.18
C LYS A 124 -9.08 6.18 -7.81
N PHE A 125 -8.28 6.91 -7.02
CA PHE A 125 -7.95 6.49 -5.66
C PHE A 125 -9.23 6.29 -4.83
N PHE A 126 -10.12 7.29 -4.78
CA PHE A 126 -11.36 7.18 -4.01
C PHE A 126 -12.31 6.11 -4.54
N ARG A 127 -12.33 5.89 -5.87
CA ARG A 127 -13.15 4.86 -6.51
C ARG A 127 -12.69 3.45 -6.17
N PHE A 128 -11.38 3.22 -6.10
CA PHE A 128 -10.79 1.89 -5.95
C PHE A 128 -10.19 1.62 -4.55
N GLN A 129 -10.28 2.58 -3.62
CA GLN A 129 -9.67 2.48 -2.29
C GLN A 129 -10.10 1.22 -1.53
N GLU A 130 -11.34 0.75 -1.70
CA GLU A 130 -11.84 -0.43 -1.01
C GLU A 130 -11.12 -1.69 -1.51
N SER A 131 -11.00 -1.85 -2.82
CA SER A 131 -10.25 -2.96 -3.44
C SER A 131 -8.75 -2.90 -3.10
N ILE A 132 -8.16 -1.70 -3.06
CA ILE A 132 -6.75 -1.50 -2.67
C ILE A 132 -6.56 -1.84 -1.18
N GLN A 133 -7.47 -1.39 -0.31
CA GLN A 133 -7.44 -1.74 1.11
C GLN A 133 -7.56 -3.24 1.30
N GLU A 134 -8.47 -3.88 0.56
CA GLU A 134 -8.68 -5.32 0.64
C GLU A 134 -7.45 -6.12 0.18
N PHE A 135 -6.73 -5.61 -0.82
CA PHE A 135 -5.45 -6.18 -1.23
C PHE A 135 -4.43 -6.16 -0.08
N PHE A 136 -4.30 -5.05 0.64
CA PHE A 136 -3.42 -4.99 1.82
C PHE A 136 -3.94 -5.81 2.99
N ASN A 137 -5.27 -5.95 3.16
CA ASN A 137 -5.87 -6.80 4.20
C ASN A 137 -5.46 -8.28 4.08
N LEU A 138 -5.05 -8.75 2.89
CA LEU A 138 -4.48 -10.09 2.72
C LEU A 138 -3.24 -10.33 3.57
N ALA A 139 -2.54 -9.27 3.99
CA ALA A 139 -1.39 -9.35 4.90
C ALA A 139 -1.74 -9.98 6.26
N GLN A 140 -3.03 -10.04 6.64
CA GLN A 140 -3.49 -10.69 7.88
C GLN A 140 -3.03 -12.14 8.01
N ALA A 141 -2.81 -12.82 6.87
CA ALA A 141 -2.42 -14.22 6.82
C ALA A 141 -0.90 -14.42 6.72
N LEU A 142 -0.13 -13.33 6.67
CA LEU A 142 1.31 -13.36 6.52
C LEU A 142 2.01 -13.19 7.87
N ASP A 143 3.12 -13.90 8.02
CA ASP A 143 4.14 -13.64 9.04
C ASP A 143 5.08 -12.58 8.46
N LEU A 144 5.06 -11.35 9.00
CA LEU A 144 5.80 -10.20 8.46
C LEU A 144 6.99 -9.86 9.36
N ASP A 145 8.14 -9.61 8.73
CA ASP A 145 9.34 -9.09 9.40
C ASP A 145 9.47 -7.59 9.10
N PHE A 146 9.34 -6.76 10.15
CA PHE A 146 9.41 -5.31 10.05
C PHE A 146 10.81 -4.81 10.45
N PRO A 147 11.36 -3.80 9.76
CA PRO A 147 12.60 -3.15 10.16
C PRO A 147 12.45 -2.56 11.56
N SER A 148 13.52 -2.67 12.35
CA SER A 148 13.59 -1.99 13.64
C SER A 148 13.59 -0.48 13.43
N ILE A 149 12.53 0.21 13.86
CA ILE A 149 12.47 1.66 13.83
C ILE A 149 13.21 2.20 15.05
N ASP A 150 14.40 2.77 14.85
CA ASP A 150 15.12 3.46 15.93
C ASP A 150 14.54 4.87 16.15
N LEU A 151 13.58 4.95 17.08
CA LEU A 151 12.90 6.18 17.48
C LEU A 151 13.84 7.22 18.14
N SER A 152 15.10 6.87 18.45
CA SER A 152 16.06 7.82 19.04
C SER A 152 16.50 8.93 18.07
N THR A 153 16.25 8.77 16.78
CA THR A 153 16.58 9.76 15.74
C THR A 153 15.50 10.83 15.52
N LEU A 154 14.26 10.61 15.97
CA LEU A 154 13.16 11.58 15.82
C LEU A 154 13.20 12.72 16.85
N ALA A 155 14.00 12.61 17.92
CA ALA A 155 14.08 13.59 19.00
C ALA A 155 15.14 14.70 18.77
N ARG A 156 15.71 14.81 17.56
CA ARG A 156 16.69 15.85 17.20
C ARG A 156 16.27 16.60 15.93
N GLY A 157 15.18 17.35 16.03
CA GLY A 157 14.70 18.28 15.01
C GLY A 157 14.12 19.52 15.66
#